data_AF-A0A1F5ZX34-F1
#
_entry.id   AF-A0A1F5ZX34-F1
#
_cell.length_a   1.000
_cell.length_b   1.000
_cell.length_c   1.000
_cell.angle_alpha   90.00
_cell.angle_beta   90.00
_cell.angle_gamma   90.00
#
_symmetry.space_group_name_H-M   'P 1'
#
loop_
_entity.id
_entity.type
_entity.pdbx_description
1 polymer ?
#
loop_
_entity_poly.entity_id
_entity_poly.type
_entity_poly.pdbx_seq_one_letter_code
_entity_poly.pdbx_strand_id
1 'polypeptide(L)'
;MSKYEKRIGLLPASKLTLEFVLGKIDQSIEKAELRVKTSRLAETPEGEVALKYALTTGGLLSPILRFPSQTLASNLYEDVEGNGDDNQYKKIDLIGDEIFNRLKPGFRQPYVFFVEERKRWNKVRSGNELMVVIDPFDETSAYQKGGRVQSSAIVILDEEAGLAASAIVNLIDQEILFIEKRREKYAVQLLTYDTDRYILRETRLPSVINEEIQIATLPRRISEISVLFENIPYPQMPTFGGFGLMAVLRGETNIVFDPKKGQPWYEAVQVGLPAEKMGLRVTDGKGHRINWGQLIDASFKDVDIRQTIAISNLSEVEHLKLLSDLKLPDSPLRTV
;
A
#
# COMPACT_ATOMS: atom_id res chain seq x y z
N MET A 1 18.48 8.06 -14.10
CA MET A 1 19.28 7.00 -13.45
C MET A 1 20.29 7.61 -12.51
N SER A 2 20.14 7.33 -11.22
CA SER A 2 20.83 7.96 -10.10
C SER A 2 22.23 7.49 -9.84
N LYS A 3 22.97 8.22 -8.99
CA LYS A 3 24.26 7.71 -8.47
C LYS A 3 24.07 6.45 -7.62
N TYR A 4 22.97 6.33 -6.89
CA TYR A 4 22.66 5.16 -6.07
C TYR A 4 22.14 4.00 -6.92
N GLU A 5 21.14 4.22 -7.79
CA GLU A 5 20.64 3.29 -8.82
C GLU A 5 21.76 2.79 -9.73
N LYS A 6 22.65 3.66 -10.23
CA LYS A 6 23.83 3.23 -11.00
C LYS A 6 24.77 2.36 -10.17
N ARG A 7 24.95 2.67 -8.88
CA ARG A 7 25.75 1.84 -7.99
C ARG A 7 25.10 0.49 -7.74
N ILE A 8 23.79 0.44 -7.53
CA ILE A 8 23.02 -0.80 -7.39
C ILE A 8 23.11 -1.60 -8.68
N GLY A 9 22.76 -1.04 -9.84
CA GLY A 9 22.83 -1.75 -11.13
C GLY A 9 24.24 -2.21 -11.54
N LEU A 10 25.31 -1.68 -10.94
CA LEU A 10 26.69 -2.13 -11.13
C LEU A 10 27.19 -3.06 -10.00
N LEU A 11 26.41 -3.20 -8.93
CA LEU A 11 26.76 -4.03 -7.78
C LEU A 11 26.59 -5.50 -8.18
N PRO A 12 27.56 -6.39 -7.88
CA PRO A 12 27.31 -7.83 -8.02
C PRO A 12 26.10 -8.23 -7.15
N ALA A 13 25.21 -9.09 -7.64
CA ALA A 13 24.03 -9.51 -6.89
C ALA A 13 24.38 -10.08 -5.49
N SER A 14 25.51 -10.77 -5.38
CA SER A 14 26.04 -11.29 -4.10
C SER A 14 26.41 -10.22 -3.05
N LYS A 15 26.52 -8.96 -3.45
CA LYS A 15 26.81 -7.82 -2.55
C LYS A 15 25.56 -7.05 -2.15
N LEU A 16 24.43 -7.33 -2.79
CA LEU A 16 23.13 -6.80 -2.41
C LEU A 16 22.55 -7.71 -1.31
N THR A 17 22.86 -7.39 -0.05
CA THR A 17 22.44 -8.17 1.14
C THR A 17 21.55 -7.34 2.06
N LEU A 18 20.89 -8.00 3.02
CA LEU A 18 20.06 -7.31 4.01
C LEU A 18 20.90 -6.30 4.80
N GLU A 19 22.08 -6.70 5.28
CA GLU A 19 22.99 -5.84 6.06
C GLU A 19 23.42 -4.61 5.27
N PHE A 20 23.65 -4.76 3.96
CA PHE A 20 23.98 -3.64 3.10
C PHE A 20 22.86 -2.60 3.11
N VAL A 21 21.59 -3.03 2.99
CA VAL A 21 20.45 -2.12 2.97
C VAL A 21 20.15 -1.54 4.36
N LEU A 22 20.18 -2.38 5.41
CA LEU A 22 19.99 -1.94 6.79
C LEU A 22 21.02 -0.87 7.19
N GLY A 23 22.28 -1.02 6.75
CA GLY A 23 23.34 -0.04 6.96
C GLY A 23 23.17 1.28 6.22
N LYS A 24 22.08 1.47 5.47
CA LYS A 24 21.71 2.73 4.79
C LYS A 24 20.46 3.39 5.36
N ILE A 25 19.77 2.77 6.32
CA ILE A 25 18.49 3.30 6.81
C ILE A 25 18.66 4.69 7.43
N ASP A 26 19.59 4.87 8.36
CA ASP A 26 19.76 6.15 9.06
C ASP A 26 20.05 7.30 8.08
N GLN A 27 20.94 7.06 7.11
CA GLN A 27 21.24 8.02 6.05
C GLN A 27 20.01 8.34 5.18
N SER A 28 19.14 7.36 4.91
CA SER A 28 17.92 7.58 4.15
C SER A 28 16.89 8.37 4.95
N ILE A 29 16.76 8.09 6.25
CA ILE A 29 15.90 8.83 7.18
C ILE A 29 16.34 10.29 7.28
N GLU A 30 17.63 10.58 7.43
CA GLU A 30 18.16 11.96 7.48
C GLU A 30 17.78 12.77 6.24
N LYS A 31 17.87 12.14 5.06
CA LYS A 31 17.46 12.78 3.79
C LYS A 31 15.95 12.97 3.70
N ALA A 32 15.18 11.98 4.12
CA ALA A 32 13.73 12.06 4.18
C ALA A 32 13.29 13.19 5.12
N GLU A 33 13.89 13.30 6.30
CA GLU A 33 13.62 14.34 7.29
C GLU A 33 13.93 15.75 6.73
N LEU A 34 15.10 15.92 6.11
CA LEU A 34 15.44 17.17 5.44
C LEU A 34 14.40 17.53 4.36
N ARG A 35 13.94 16.53 3.59
CA ARG A 35 12.95 16.77 2.54
C ARG A 35 11.58 17.13 3.09
N VAL A 36 11.11 16.43 4.12
CA VAL A 36 9.83 16.76 4.79
C VAL A 36 9.87 18.19 5.34
N LYS A 37 10.92 18.56 6.07
CA LYS A 37 11.09 19.91 6.62
C LYS A 37 11.14 21.01 5.55
N THR A 38 11.82 20.77 4.44
CA THR A 38 11.99 21.78 3.36
C THR A 38 10.77 21.90 2.47
N SER A 39 10.04 20.81 2.24
CA SER A 39 8.85 20.80 1.39
C SER A 39 7.62 21.36 2.08
N ARG A 40 7.54 21.26 3.41
CA ARG A 40 6.37 21.66 4.22
C ARG A 40 5.06 21.00 3.75
N LEU A 41 5.17 19.80 3.17
CA LEU A 41 4.02 19.04 2.69
C LEU A 41 3.24 18.40 3.84
N ALA A 42 3.91 18.01 4.91
CA ALA A 42 3.28 17.51 6.12
C ALA A 42 3.13 18.63 7.17
N GLU A 43 1.95 18.74 7.78
CA GLU A 43 1.64 19.74 8.82
C GLU A 43 1.43 19.13 10.21
N THR A 44 1.25 17.81 10.30
CA THR A 44 1.01 17.10 11.57
C THR A 44 2.16 16.15 11.90
N PRO A 45 2.38 15.81 13.18
CA PRO A 45 3.39 14.81 13.56
C PRO A 45 3.18 13.45 12.87
N GLU A 46 1.93 13.01 12.76
CA GLU A 46 1.56 11.76 12.08
C GLU A 46 1.85 11.86 10.57
N GLY A 47 1.50 12.98 9.94
CA GLY A 47 1.82 13.26 8.54
C GLY A 47 3.33 13.27 8.26
N GLU A 48 4.12 13.88 9.15
CA GLU A 48 5.57 13.89 9.04
C GLU A 48 6.15 12.47 9.10
N VAL A 49 5.67 11.64 10.04
CA VAL A 49 6.15 10.26 10.17
C VAL A 49 5.74 9.41 8.97
N ALA A 50 4.49 9.50 8.51
CA ALA A 50 4.03 8.77 7.32
C ALA A 50 4.86 9.14 6.07
N LEU A 51 5.08 10.44 5.83
CA LEU A 51 5.84 10.89 4.67
C LEU A 51 7.33 10.52 4.78
N LYS A 52 7.93 10.61 5.97
CA LYS A 52 9.31 10.12 6.22
C LYS A 52 9.42 8.62 5.95
N TYR A 53 8.46 7.82 6.38
CA TYR A 53 8.43 6.38 6.13
C TYR A 53 8.41 6.10 4.62
N ALA A 54 7.44 6.66 3.88
CA ALA A 54 7.32 6.45 2.43
C ALA A 54 8.58 6.89 1.66
N LEU A 55 9.13 8.07 1.97
CA LEU A 55 10.38 8.56 1.37
C LEU A 55 11.58 7.65 1.67
N THR A 56 11.68 7.16 2.90
CA THR A 56 12.79 6.29 3.33
C THR A 56 12.70 4.94 2.62
N THR A 57 11.50 4.34 2.62
CA THR A 57 11.23 3.05 1.96
C THR A 57 11.44 3.15 0.46
N GLY A 58 10.86 4.16 -0.20
CA GLY A 58 11.08 4.39 -1.63
C GLY A 58 12.53 4.68 -1.99
N GLY A 59 13.23 5.51 -1.19
CA GLY A 59 14.64 5.83 -1.38
C GLY A 59 15.58 4.62 -1.30
N LEU A 60 15.23 3.62 -0.51
CA LEU A 60 16.01 2.39 -0.33
C LEU A 60 15.62 1.30 -1.32
N LEU A 61 14.33 1.01 -1.45
CA LEU A 61 13.83 -0.17 -2.16
C LEU A 61 13.60 0.06 -3.64
N SER A 62 13.12 1.23 -4.09
CA SER A 62 12.88 1.46 -5.52
C SER A 62 14.13 1.31 -6.40
N PRO A 63 15.31 1.82 -5.99
CA PRO A 63 16.55 1.60 -6.74
C PRO A 63 16.94 0.13 -6.87
N ILE A 64 16.56 -0.71 -5.90
CA ILE A 64 16.81 -2.15 -5.90
C ILE A 64 15.82 -2.83 -6.83
N LEU A 65 14.53 -2.60 -6.61
CA LEU A 65 13.42 -3.25 -7.32
C LEU A 65 13.34 -2.88 -8.82
N ARG A 66 14.04 -1.82 -9.25
CA ARG A 66 14.21 -1.47 -10.66
C ARG A 66 15.06 -2.45 -11.45
N PHE A 67 15.86 -3.29 -10.79
CA PHE A 67 16.67 -4.35 -11.40
C PHE A 67 16.20 -5.73 -10.94
N PRO A 68 15.08 -6.26 -11.48
CA PRO A 68 14.50 -7.52 -11.00
C PRO A 68 15.46 -8.71 -11.06
N SER A 69 16.17 -8.88 -12.19
CA SER A 69 17.12 -9.98 -12.35
C SER A 69 18.24 -9.97 -11.31
N GLN A 70 18.74 -8.78 -10.96
CA GLN A 70 19.76 -8.62 -9.94
C GLN A 70 19.20 -8.86 -8.53
N THR A 71 17.99 -8.37 -8.26
CA THR A 71 17.33 -8.50 -6.96
C THR A 71 17.00 -9.97 -6.67
N LEU A 72 16.41 -10.66 -7.64
CA LEU A 72 16.05 -12.08 -7.55
C LEU A 72 17.30 -12.98 -7.43
N ALA A 73 18.44 -12.56 -7.98
CA ALA A 73 19.71 -13.27 -7.86
C ALA A 73 20.55 -12.86 -6.61
N SER A 74 20.01 -12.01 -5.74
CA SER A 74 20.73 -11.46 -4.58
C SER A 74 20.34 -12.12 -3.26
N ASN A 75 21.11 -11.91 -2.19
CA ASN A 75 20.79 -12.44 -0.86
C ASN A 75 19.63 -11.69 -0.15
N LEU A 76 19.06 -10.67 -0.79
CA LEU A 76 17.77 -10.08 -0.37
C LEU A 76 16.59 -10.98 -0.73
N TYR A 77 16.81 -11.98 -1.58
CA TYR A 77 15.80 -12.91 -2.06
C TYR A 77 16.39 -14.32 -2.01
N GLU A 78 15.84 -15.21 -1.17
CA GLU A 78 16.33 -16.60 -1.10
C GLU A 78 15.46 -17.50 -1.98
N ASP A 79 16.06 -18.31 -2.86
CA ASP A 79 15.35 -19.37 -3.57
C ASP A 79 14.88 -20.43 -2.56
N VAL A 80 13.56 -20.56 -2.39
CA VAL A 80 12.96 -21.66 -1.62
C VAL A 80 11.85 -22.27 -2.44
N GLU A 81 12.08 -23.49 -2.92
CA GLU A 81 11.00 -24.38 -3.34
C GLU A 81 10.23 -24.84 -2.08
N GLY A 82 8.92 -24.61 -2.06
CA GLY A 82 8.01 -25.21 -1.09
C GLY A 82 7.43 -24.24 -0.04
N ASN A 83 6.10 -24.22 0.05
CA ASN A 83 5.37 -23.45 1.05
C ASN A 83 5.58 -23.99 2.47
N GLY A 84 5.65 -23.07 3.43
CA GLY A 84 5.39 -23.32 4.85
C GLY A 84 6.29 -22.46 5.73
N ASP A 85 5.86 -21.24 6.03
CA ASP A 85 6.47 -20.31 7.00
C ASP A 85 7.77 -19.58 6.63
N ASP A 86 8.50 -19.95 5.58
CA ASP A 86 9.64 -19.14 5.08
C ASP A 86 9.23 -18.20 3.94
N ASN A 87 8.55 -17.11 4.31
CA ASN A 87 8.31 -15.99 3.42
C ASN A 87 9.67 -15.36 3.01
N GLN A 88 10.10 -15.57 1.77
CA GLN A 88 11.36 -15.06 1.20
C GLN A 88 11.46 -13.52 1.26
N TYR A 89 10.32 -12.85 1.45
CA TYR A 89 10.21 -11.41 1.56
C TYR A 89 10.37 -10.88 2.96
N LYS A 90 10.43 -11.76 3.98
CA LYS A 90 10.80 -11.39 5.35
C LYS A 90 11.97 -10.41 5.36
N LYS A 91 12.98 -10.55 4.50
CA LYS A 91 14.11 -9.62 4.45
C LYS A 91 13.74 -8.21 3.94
N ILE A 92 12.91 -8.08 2.91
CA ILE A 92 12.41 -6.79 2.44
C ILE A 92 11.42 -6.21 3.45
N ASP A 93 10.55 -7.05 4.00
CA ASP A 93 9.62 -6.64 5.04
C ASP A 93 10.31 -6.17 6.31
N LEU A 94 11.39 -6.85 6.71
CA LEU A 94 12.27 -6.46 7.80
C LEU A 94 12.88 -5.07 7.57
N ILE A 95 13.16 -4.67 6.32
CA ILE A 95 13.65 -3.31 6.04
C ILE A 95 12.57 -2.28 6.41
N GLY A 96 11.31 -2.50 6.00
CA GLY A 96 10.21 -1.61 6.38
C GLY A 96 9.95 -1.58 7.88
N ASP A 97 10.01 -2.73 8.54
CA ASP A 97 9.93 -2.83 10.01
C ASP A 97 11.01 -2.02 10.72
N GLU A 98 12.23 -2.08 10.21
CA GLU A 98 13.39 -1.47 10.81
C GLU A 98 13.41 0.05 10.56
N ILE A 99 12.88 0.50 9.41
CA ILE A 99 12.55 1.91 9.17
C ILE A 99 11.50 2.38 10.18
N PHE A 100 10.40 1.64 10.35
CA PHE A 100 9.36 1.99 11.32
C PHE A 100 9.90 2.07 12.75
N ASN A 101 10.75 1.12 13.15
CA ASN A 101 11.37 1.11 14.49
C ASN A 101 12.22 2.35 14.80
N ARG A 102 12.85 2.94 13.79
CA ARG A 102 13.62 4.19 13.93
C ARG A 102 12.73 5.43 13.93
N LEU A 103 11.62 5.40 13.20
CA LEU A 103 10.71 6.54 13.08
C LEU A 103 9.68 6.61 14.22
N LYS A 104 9.36 5.48 14.85
CA LYS A 104 8.30 5.40 15.87
C LYS A 104 8.48 6.27 17.13
N PRO A 105 9.69 6.68 17.55
CA PRO A 105 9.82 7.69 18.61
C PRO A 105 9.20 9.05 18.25
N GLY A 106 8.96 9.31 16.96
CA GLY A 106 8.29 10.52 16.47
C GLY A 106 6.76 10.50 16.60
N PHE A 107 6.14 9.37 16.96
CA PHE A 107 4.70 9.32 17.20
C PHE A 107 4.33 9.91 18.56
N ARG A 108 3.18 10.58 18.60
CA ARG A 108 2.52 10.91 19.87
C ARG A 108 2.20 9.62 20.64
N GLN A 109 2.44 9.65 21.94
CA GLN A 109 2.09 8.55 22.84
C GLN A 109 0.69 8.78 23.44
N PRO A 110 -0.06 7.70 23.74
CA PRO A 110 0.28 6.29 23.49
C PRO A 110 -0.06 5.83 22.06
N TYR A 111 0.62 4.78 21.56
CA TYR A 111 0.31 4.14 20.27
C TYR A 111 0.41 2.61 20.33
N VAL A 112 -0.35 1.94 19.46
CA VAL A 112 -0.23 0.53 19.11
C VAL A 112 0.07 0.38 17.62
N PHE A 113 0.69 -0.73 17.23
CA PHE A 113 1.01 -0.97 15.83
C PHE A 113 0.82 -2.43 15.42
N PHE A 114 0.48 -2.61 14.15
CA PHE A 114 0.37 -3.88 13.46
C PHE A 114 1.35 -3.90 12.28
N VAL A 115 2.04 -5.02 12.13
CA VAL A 115 2.90 -5.34 10.99
C VAL A 115 2.38 -6.63 10.38
N GLU A 116 2.17 -6.66 9.07
CA GLU A 116 1.75 -7.86 8.33
C GLU A 116 2.54 -9.11 8.75
N GLU A 117 3.87 -9.07 8.66
CA GLU A 117 4.74 -10.23 8.93
C GLU A 117 4.60 -10.81 10.35
N ARG A 118 4.18 -9.98 11.31
CA ARG A 118 3.98 -10.42 12.69
C ARG A 118 2.59 -10.99 12.92
N LYS A 119 1.64 -10.69 12.02
CA LYS A 119 0.21 -11.02 12.09
C LYS A 119 -0.37 -10.79 13.48
N ARG A 120 0.03 -9.69 14.14
CA ARG A 120 -0.48 -9.32 15.46
C ARG A 120 -0.21 -7.87 15.78
N TRP A 121 -1.13 -7.28 16.55
CA TRP A 121 -0.89 -6.02 17.23
C TRP A 121 0.21 -6.19 18.28
N ASN A 122 1.04 -5.17 18.46
CA ASN A 122 2.11 -5.17 19.46
C ASN A 122 1.57 -5.20 20.90
N LYS A 123 0.36 -4.71 21.12
CA LYS A 123 -0.33 -4.61 22.41
C LYS A 123 -1.84 -4.69 22.21
N VAL A 124 -2.56 -5.03 23.28
CA VAL A 124 -4.02 -4.88 23.36
C VAL A 124 -4.36 -3.39 23.45
N ARG A 125 -5.42 -2.96 22.78
CA ARG A 125 -5.90 -1.57 22.78
C ARG A 125 -6.60 -1.24 24.11
N SER A 126 -6.27 -0.07 24.68
CA SER A 126 -6.94 0.50 25.85
C SER A 126 -7.92 1.62 25.50
N GLY A 127 -7.93 2.10 24.25
CA GLY A 127 -8.94 2.98 23.67
C GLY A 127 -8.47 4.43 23.48
N ASN A 128 -7.26 4.78 23.91
CA ASN A 128 -6.69 6.13 23.81
C ASN A 128 -5.41 6.17 22.96
N GLU A 129 -5.10 5.09 22.26
CA GLU A 129 -3.89 4.95 21.46
C GLU A 129 -4.12 5.34 20.00
N LEU A 130 -3.12 5.99 19.41
CA LEU A 130 -2.95 5.98 17.96
C LEU A 130 -2.73 4.53 17.49
N MET A 131 -3.27 4.18 16.32
CA MET A 131 -3.07 2.87 15.73
C MET A 131 -2.26 3.01 14.45
N VAL A 132 -1.18 2.25 14.31
CA VAL A 132 -0.34 2.28 13.11
C VAL A 132 -0.36 0.92 12.42
N VAL A 133 -0.68 0.90 11.13
CA VAL A 133 -0.71 -0.31 10.31
C VAL A 133 0.31 -0.15 9.21
N ILE A 134 1.30 -1.06 9.15
CA ILE A 134 2.34 -1.05 8.12
C ILE A 134 2.34 -2.35 7.32
N ASP A 135 2.49 -2.17 6.01
CA ASP A 135 2.81 -3.21 5.04
C ASP A 135 4.05 -2.71 4.27
N PRO A 136 5.23 -3.23 4.63
CA PRO A 136 6.48 -2.90 3.96
C PRO A 136 6.54 -3.26 2.47
N PHE A 137 5.83 -4.29 2.00
CA PHE A 137 6.02 -4.84 0.66
C PHE A 137 4.80 -5.65 0.17
N ASP A 138 3.83 -4.91 -0.34
CA ASP A 138 2.60 -5.45 -0.92
C ASP A 138 2.86 -6.09 -2.31
N GLU A 139 1.98 -7.01 -2.70
CA GLU A 139 1.99 -7.76 -3.96
C GLU A 139 3.29 -8.53 -4.23
N THR A 140 3.93 -9.03 -3.17
CA THR A 140 5.12 -9.89 -3.19
C THR A 140 5.07 -10.99 -4.25
N SER A 141 3.96 -11.74 -4.32
CA SER A 141 3.81 -12.84 -5.28
C SER A 141 3.86 -12.44 -6.75
N ALA A 142 3.54 -11.18 -7.09
CA ALA A 142 3.59 -10.68 -8.45
C ALA A 142 5.04 -10.43 -8.89
N TYR A 143 5.93 -10.00 -7.99
CA TYR A 143 7.31 -9.65 -8.32
C TYR A 143 8.12 -10.85 -8.86
N GLN A 144 7.94 -12.05 -8.29
CA GLN A 144 8.61 -13.30 -8.78
C GLN A 144 8.31 -13.60 -10.23
N LYS A 145 7.09 -13.25 -10.66
CA LYS A 145 6.59 -13.52 -12.00
C LYS A 145 6.96 -12.39 -12.97
N GLY A 146 7.83 -11.48 -12.56
CA GLY A 146 8.21 -10.28 -13.31
C GLY A 146 7.18 -9.16 -13.24
N GLY A 147 6.16 -9.28 -12.39
CA GLY A 147 5.20 -8.21 -12.11
C GLY A 147 5.90 -7.00 -11.51
N ARG A 148 5.42 -5.80 -11.85
CA ARG A 148 6.02 -4.52 -11.44
C ARG A 148 4.96 -3.64 -10.81
N VAL A 149 4.45 -4.09 -9.68
CA VAL A 149 3.24 -3.54 -9.03
C VAL A 149 3.42 -3.38 -7.51
N GLN A 150 4.67 -3.47 -7.04
CA GLN A 150 4.98 -3.49 -5.62
C GLN A 150 4.80 -2.10 -5.00
N SER A 151 4.17 -2.08 -3.83
CA SER A 151 4.00 -0.88 -3.02
C SER A 151 4.34 -1.13 -1.56
N SER A 152 4.54 -0.06 -0.81
CA SER A 152 4.57 -0.10 0.65
C SER A 152 3.60 0.93 1.20
N ALA A 153 2.96 0.61 2.31
CA ALA A 153 1.97 1.47 2.94
C ALA A 153 2.20 1.62 4.43
N ILE A 154 1.97 2.84 4.91
CA ILE A 154 1.75 3.16 6.32
C ILE A 154 0.42 3.88 6.45
N VAL A 155 -0.41 3.40 7.38
CA VAL A 155 -1.64 4.08 7.81
C VAL A 155 -1.55 4.35 9.29
N ILE A 156 -1.79 5.59 9.68
CA ILE A 156 -1.87 6.05 11.05
C ILE A 156 -3.30 6.50 11.31
N LEU A 157 -3.91 5.91 12.32
CA LEU A 157 -5.27 6.16 12.72
C LEU A 157 -5.28 6.88 14.07
N ASP A 158 -6.24 7.79 14.24
CA ASP A 158 -6.54 8.41 15.52
C ASP A 158 -7.22 7.42 16.48
N GLU A 159 -7.43 7.86 17.72
CA GLU A 159 -8.00 7.06 18.81
C GLU A 159 -9.40 6.51 18.49
N GLU A 160 -10.13 7.14 17.58
CA GLU A 160 -11.47 6.78 17.13
C GLU A 160 -11.45 5.88 15.88
N ALA A 161 -10.28 5.38 15.49
CA ALA A 161 -10.06 4.65 14.24
C ALA A 161 -10.31 5.47 12.96
N GLY A 162 -10.32 6.81 13.07
CA GLY A 162 -10.31 7.73 11.94
C GLY A 162 -8.92 7.86 11.33
N LEU A 163 -8.83 8.19 10.04
CA LEU A 163 -7.55 8.39 9.38
C LEU A 163 -6.87 9.66 9.92
N ALA A 164 -5.70 9.53 10.53
CA ALA A 164 -4.87 10.67 10.91
C ALA A 164 -3.90 11.05 9.79
N ALA A 165 -3.18 10.06 9.26
CA ALA A 165 -2.32 10.20 8.09
C ALA A 165 -2.10 8.86 7.39
N SER A 166 -1.75 8.88 6.12
CA SER A 166 -1.30 7.73 5.37
C SER A 166 -0.29 8.13 4.31
N ALA A 167 0.65 7.23 4.05
CA ALA A 167 1.48 7.31 2.86
C ALA A 167 1.58 5.92 2.22
N ILE A 168 1.32 5.87 0.92
CA ILE A 168 1.52 4.69 0.09
C ILE A 168 2.59 5.05 -0.92
N VAL A 169 3.65 4.26 -1.02
CA VAL A 169 4.72 4.44 -2.00
C VAL A 169 4.65 3.33 -3.04
N ASN A 170 4.53 3.71 -4.31
CA ASN A 170 4.74 2.83 -5.44
C ASN A 170 6.25 2.68 -5.64
N LEU A 171 6.74 1.46 -5.40
CA LEU A 171 8.17 1.17 -5.39
C LEU A 171 8.75 1.04 -6.79
N ILE A 172 7.91 0.98 -7.83
CA ILE A 172 8.33 0.86 -9.22
C ILE A 172 8.34 2.22 -9.91
N ASP A 173 7.22 2.93 -9.84
CA ASP A 173 6.98 4.18 -10.58
C ASP A 173 7.52 5.41 -9.87
N GLN A 174 8.04 5.26 -8.65
CA GLN A 174 8.53 6.36 -7.81
C GLN A 174 7.46 7.42 -7.54
N GLU A 175 6.28 6.94 -7.13
CA GLU A 175 5.19 7.79 -6.69
C GLU A 175 4.83 7.54 -5.23
N ILE A 176 4.38 8.59 -4.56
CA ILE A 176 3.88 8.55 -3.19
C ILE A 176 2.49 9.18 -3.22
N LEU A 177 1.48 8.41 -2.79
CA LEU A 177 0.21 8.97 -2.37
C LEU A 177 0.33 9.33 -0.89
N PHE A 178 0.19 10.61 -0.58
CA PHE A 178 0.24 11.12 0.79
C PHE A 178 -1.11 11.74 1.15
N ILE A 179 -1.61 11.37 2.32
CA ILE A 179 -2.87 11.89 2.87
C ILE A 179 -2.65 12.25 4.33
N GLU A 180 -3.10 13.43 4.75
CA GLU A 180 -3.12 13.81 6.17
C GLU A 180 -4.38 14.60 6.53
N LYS A 181 -4.87 14.37 7.74
CA LYS A 181 -5.99 15.12 8.32
C LYS A 181 -5.49 16.47 8.83
N ARG A 182 -5.90 17.57 8.19
CA ARG A 182 -5.62 18.96 8.60
C ARG A 182 -6.90 19.63 9.10
N ARG A 183 -6.97 19.92 10.41
CA ARG A 183 -8.15 20.51 11.04
C ARG A 183 -9.43 19.73 10.67
N GLU A 184 -10.23 20.24 9.72
CA GLU A 184 -11.49 19.65 9.27
C GLU A 184 -11.44 19.00 7.87
N LYS A 185 -10.30 19.02 7.16
CA LYS A 185 -10.18 18.49 5.80
C LYS A 185 -8.97 17.57 5.65
N TYR A 186 -9.04 16.65 4.69
CA TYR A 186 -7.87 15.87 4.29
C TYR A 186 -7.10 16.62 3.21
N ALA A 187 -5.80 16.78 3.41
CA ALA A 187 -4.87 17.12 2.34
C ALA A 187 -4.49 15.82 1.62
N VAL A 188 -4.74 15.75 0.33
CA VAL A 188 -4.46 14.58 -0.52
C VAL A 188 -3.49 15.02 -1.60
N GLN A 189 -2.36 14.33 -1.71
CA GLN A 189 -1.29 14.69 -2.63
C GLN A 189 -0.73 13.42 -3.29
N LEU A 190 -0.79 13.37 -4.61
CA LEU A 190 0.01 12.42 -5.39
C LEU A 190 1.33 13.09 -5.72
N LEU A 191 2.44 12.46 -5.34
CA LEU A 191 3.77 13.02 -5.44
C LEU A 191 4.64 12.10 -6.28
N THR A 192 5.35 12.65 -7.26
CA THR A 192 6.52 11.97 -7.84
C THR A 192 7.74 12.27 -6.98
N TYR A 193 8.55 11.25 -6.71
CA TYR A 193 9.78 11.43 -5.94
C TYR A 193 11.01 10.99 -6.73
N ASP A 194 11.95 11.90 -6.87
CA ASP A 194 13.27 11.57 -7.39
C ASP A 194 14.08 10.94 -6.23
N THR A 195 14.35 9.64 -6.28
CA THR A 195 15.15 8.91 -5.26
C THR A 195 16.54 9.48 -5.03
N ASP A 196 17.05 10.26 -5.98
CA ASP A 196 18.45 10.63 -6.12
C ASP A 196 18.67 11.95 -5.43
N ARG A 197 17.73 12.86 -5.72
CA ARG A 197 17.71 14.23 -5.25
C ARG A 197 16.74 14.41 -4.09
N TYR A 198 15.98 13.37 -3.75
CA TYR A 198 14.86 13.43 -2.80
C TYR A 198 13.92 14.60 -3.13
N ILE A 199 13.66 14.82 -4.43
CA ILE A 199 12.78 15.90 -4.87
C ILE A 199 11.36 15.35 -4.96
N LEU A 200 10.45 15.97 -4.20
CA LEU A 200 9.02 15.77 -4.30
C LEU A 200 8.41 16.78 -5.26
N ARG A 201 7.56 16.32 -6.19
CA ARG A 201 6.75 17.15 -7.07
C ARG A 201 5.32 16.68 -7.03
N GLU A 202 4.39 17.60 -6.90
CA GLU A 202 2.97 17.28 -6.98
C GLU A 202 2.60 16.87 -8.41
N THR A 203 2.00 15.70 -8.53
CA THR A 203 1.49 15.15 -9.79
C THR A 203 0.06 15.62 -9.97
N ARG A 204 -0.22 16.28 -11.10
CA ARG A 204 -1.59 16.63 -11.45
C ARG A 204 -2.35 15.37 -11.81
N LEU A 205 -3.46 15.13 -11.11
CA LEU A 205 -4.38 14.06 -11.46
C LEU A 205 -5.05 14.40 -12.81
N PRO A 206 -5.20 13.41 -13.71
CA PRO A 206 -5.89 13.64 -14.97
C PRO A 206 -7.34 14.03 -14.73
N SER A 207 -7.85 14.94 -15.58
CA SER A 207 -9.24 15.39 -15.53
C SER A 207 -10.20 14.49 -16.29
N VAL A 208 -9.68 13.58 -17.12
CA VAL A 208 -10.47 12.68 -17.98
C VAL A 208 -10.35 11.26 -17.43
N ILE A 209 -11.49 10.69 -17.08
CA ILE A 209 -11.63 9.29 -16.68
C ILE A 209 -11.81 8.47 -17.96
N ASN A 210 -11.20 7.29 -18.02
CA ASN A 210 -11.32 6.38 -19.16
C ASN A 210 -12.81 6.08 -19.44
N GLU A 211 -13.25 6.28 -20.69
CA GLU A 211 -14.62 6.02 -21.12
C GLU A 211 -14.93 4.52 -21.20
N GLU A 212 -13.91 3.67 -21.45
CA GLU A 212 -14.02 2.23 -21.36
C GLU A 212 -13.68 1.75 -19.95
N ILE A 213 -14.57 0.95 -19.34
CA ILE A 213 -14.37 0.43 -17.98
C ILE A 213 -13.16 -0.51 -17.98
N GLN A 214 -12.11 -0.09 -17.28
CA GLN A 214 -10.95 -0.90 -16.94
C GLN A 214 -11.04 -1.36 -15.49
N ILE A 215 -10.64 -2.60 -15.23
CA ILE A 215 -10.72 -3.23 -13.91
C ILE A 215 -9.32 -3.67 -13.47
N ALA A 216 -8.94 -3.27 -12.26
CA ALA A 216 -7.76 -3.79 -11.57
C ALA A 216 -8.18 -4.85 -10.55
N THR A 217 -7.64 -6.06 -10.67
CA THR A 217 -7.84 -7.13 -9.69
C THR A 217 -6.69 -8.13 -9.72
N LEU A 218 -6.57 -8.95 -8.69
CA LEU A 218 -5.51 -9.96 -8.61
C LEU A 218 -5.66 -11.00 -9.74
N PRO A 219 -4.57 -11.49 -10.37
CA PRO A 219 -4.65 -12.37 -11.53
C PRO A 219 -5.50 -13.64 -11.30
N ARG A 220 -5.42 -14.23 -10.10
CA ARG A 220 -6.22 -15.40 -9.69
C ARG A 220 -7.73 -15.12 -9.61
N ARG A 221 -8.12 -13.85 -9.51
CA ARG A 221 -9.51 -13.37 -9.48
C ARG A 221 -10.02 -13.06 -10.88
N ILE A 222 -9.15 -12.67 -11.81
CA ILE A 222 -9.52 -12.40 -13.21
C ILE A 222 -10.24 -13.60 -13.81
N SER A 223 -9.72 -14.82 -13.64
CA SER A 223 -10.39 -16.02 -14.17
C SER A 223 -11.76 -16.28 -13.54
N GLU A 224 -11.95 -15.94 -12.27
CA GLU A 224 -13.25 -16.11 -11.58
C GLU A 224 -14.26 -15.04 -11.99
N ILE A 225 -13.78 -13.81 -12.19
CA ILE A 225 -14.58 -12.64 -12.59
C ILE A 225 -14.93 -12.68 -14.08
N SER A 226 -14.03 -13.18 -14.93
CA SER A 226 -14.28 -13.33 -16.37
C SER A 226 -15.49 -14.21 -16.69
N VAL A 227 -15.81 -15.19 -15.83
CA VAL A 227 -17.02 -16.03 -15.98
C VAL A 227 -18.29 -15.29 -15.57
N LEU A 228 -18.19 -14.37 -14.60
CA LEU A 228 -19.31 -13.51 -14.19
C LEU A 228 -19.67 -12.48 -15.27
N PHE A 229 -18.73 -12.26 -16.17
CA PHE A 229 -18.78 -11.31 -17.24
C PHE A 229 -18.87 -12.07 -18.57
N GLU A 230 -20.07 -12.53 -18.89
CA GLU A 230 -20.38 -13.53 -19.92
C GLU A 230 -19.70 -13.34 -21.29
N ASN A 231 -19.13 -12.16 -21.64
CA ASN A 231 -18.29 -11.93 -22.83
C ASN A 231 -17.39 -10.66 -22.72
N ILE A 232 -16.51 -10.52 -21.71
CA ILE A 232 -15.79 -9.24 -21.52
C ILE A 232 -14.42 -9.16 -22.23
N PRO A 233 -14.25 -8.22 -23.20
CA PRO A 233 -12.95 -7.83 -23.75
C PRO A 233 -12.27 -6.69 -22.97
N TYR A 234 -12.77 -6.28 -21.81
CA TYR A 234 -12.22 -5.13 -21.07
C TYR A 234 -10.78 -5.39 -20.61
N PRO A 235 -9.89 -4.39 -20.73
CA PRO A 235 -8.52 -4.50 -20.24
C PRO A 235 -8.52 -4.70 -18.72
N GLN A 236 -7.83 -5.75 -18.29
CA GLN A 236 -7.65 -6.10 -16.88
C GLN A 236 -6.24 -5.73 -16.46
N MET A 237 -6.12 -4.99 -15.36
CA MET A 237 -4.84 -4.75 -14.69
C MET A 237 -4.64 -5.80 -13.60
N PRO A 238 -3.62 -6.66 -13.67
CA PRO A 238 -3.45 -7.80 -12.75
C PRO A 238 -2.83 -7.38 -11.40
N THR A 239 -3.48 -6.47 -10.69
CA THR A 239 -3.01 -5.83 -9.45
C THR A 239 -4.18 -5.44 -8.56
N PHE A 240 -3.93 -5.40 -7.26
CA PHE A 240 -4.71 -4.78 -6.22
C PHE A 240 -3.75 -3.90 -5.38
N GLY A 241 -4.19 -3.39 -4.23
CA GLY A 241 -3.28 -2.83 -3.26
C GLY A 241 -2.94 -1.38 -3.54
N GLY A 242 -1.81 -0.92 -3.00
CA GLY A 242 -1.37 0.46 -3.13
C GLY A 242 -1.17 0.89 -4.59
N PHE A 243 -0.62 0.00 -5.41
CA PHE A 243 -0.44 0.24 -6.84
C PHE A 243 -1.77 0.37 -7.59
N GLY A 244 -2.71 -0.56 -7.36
CA GLY A 244 -4.04 -0.51 -7.96
C GLY A 244 -4.82 0.76 -7.57
N LEU A 245 -4.72 1.22 -6.32
CA LEU A 245 -5.32 2.49 -5.88
C LEU A 245 -4.74 3.69 -6.64
N MET A 246 -3.42 3.75 -6.82
CA MET A 246 -2.79 4.82 -7.59
C MET A 246 -3.21 4.78 -9.07
N ALA A 247 -3.36 3.60 -9.66
CA ALA A 247 -3.87 3.46 -11.02
C ALA A 247 -5.31 4.00 -11.18
N VAL A 248 -6.18 3.83 -10.16
CA VAL A 248 -7.53 4.46 -10.14
C VAL A 248 -7.42 5.99 -10.11
N LEU A 249 -6.52 6.54 -9.30
CA LEU A 249 -6.30 8.00 -9.22
C LEU A 249 -5.73 8.59 -10.52
N ARG A 250 -4.85 7.84 -11.19
CA ARG A 250 -4.28 8.20 -12.50
C ARG A 250 -5.27 8.01 -13.65
N GLY A 251 -6.49 7.51 -13.39
CA GLY A 251 -7.47 7.23 -14.43
C GLY A 251 -7.06 6.10 -15.39
N GLU A 252 -6.02 5.34 -15.04
CA GLU A 252 -5.57 4.17 -15.79
C GLU A 252 -6.55 3.02 -15.63
N THR A 253 -7.17 2.91 -14.45
CA THR A 253 -8.29 2.01 -14.21
C THR A 253 -9.49 2.77 -13.64
N ASN A 254 -10.69 2.25 -13.82
CA ASN A 254 -11.90 2.83 -13.23
C ASN A 254 -12.15 2.28 -11.84
N ILE A 255 -11.81 1.01 -11.61
CA ILE A 255 -12.09 0.30 -10.37
C ILE A 255 -10.93 -0.65 -10.01
N VAL A 256 -10.63 -0.75 -8.72
CA VAL A 256 -9.83 -1.84 -8.15
C VAL A 256 -10.69 -2.67 -7.20
N PHE A 257 -10.54 -3.99 -7.25
CA PHE A 257 -11.60 -4.89 -6.80
C PHE A 257 -11.10 -6.25 -6.29
N ASP A 258 -11.53 -6.70 -5.10
CA ASP A 258 -11.51 -8.11 -4.67
C ASP A 258 -12.87 -8.48 -4.03
N PRO A 259 -13.79 -9.08 -4.81
CA PRO A 259 -15.16 -9.30 -4.36
C PRO A 259 -15.42 -10.53 -3.51
N LYS A 260 -14.54 -11.53 -3.58
CA LYS A 260 -14.91 -12.91 -3.22
C LYS A 260 -14.21 -13.37 -1.96
N LYS A 261 -12.88 -13.41 -2.00
CA LYS A 261 -12.08 -13.77 -0.81
C LYS A 261 -11.89 -12.54 0.08
N GLY A 262 -11.88 -11.36 -0.54
CA GLY A 262 -11.54 -10.13 0.14
C GLY A 262 -10.06 -10.09 0.53
N GLN A 263 -9.65 -8.91 0.93
CA GLN A 263 -8.31 -8.68 1.43
C GLN A 263 -8.24 -8.88 2.94
N PRO A 264 -7.07 -9.29 3.47
CA PRO A 264 -6.81 -9.15 4.90
C PRO A 264 -7.20 -7.75 5.37
N TRP A 265 -7.70 -7.65 6.61
CA TRP A 265 -8.22 -6.39 7.13
C TRP A 265 -7.22 -5.24 7.04
N TYR A 266 -5.92 -5.51 7.21
CA TYR A 266 -4.86 -4.50 7.18
C TYR A 266 -4.66 -3.93 5.77
N GLU A 267 -4.62 -4.79 4.74
CA GLU A 267 -4.57 -4.36 3.34
C GLU A 267 -5.83 -3.54 2.98
N ALA A 268 -7.02 -4.01 3.40
CA ALA A 268 -8.28 -3.31 3.17
C ALA A 268 -8.29 -1.90 3.80
N VAL A 269 -7.79 -1.77 5.03
CA VAL A 269 -7.62 -0.47 5.71
C VAL A 269 -6.56 0.38 5.01
N GLN A 270 -5.47 -0.22 4.55
CA GLN A 270 -4.36 0.48 3.91
C GLN A 270 -4.73 1.16 2.61
N VAL A 271 -5.67 0.59 1.84
CA VAL A 271 -6.07 1.16 0.56
C VAL A 271 -7.46 1.78 0.61
N GLY A 272 -8.41 1.13 1.29
CA GLY A 272 -9.81 1.51 1.29
C GLY A 272 -10.10 2.76 2.10
N LEU A 273 -9.54 2.86 3.31
CA LEU A 273 -9.77 4.03 4.15
C LEU A 273 -9.12 5.30 3.54
N PRO A 274 -7.85 5.29 3.07
CA PRO A 274 -7.29 6.36 2.25
C PRO A 274 -8.16 6.71 1.05
N ALA A 275 -8.60 5.72 0.26
CA ALA A 275 -9.46 5.94 -0.91
C ALA A 275 -10.75 6.71 -0.58
N GLU A 276 -11.43 6.33 0.50
CA GLU A 276 -12.64 7.00 0.95
C GLU A 276 -12.36 8.48 1.30
N LYS A 277 -11.22 8.77 1.94
CA LYS A 277 -10.85 10.15 2.31
C LYS A 277 -10.44 11.01 1.11
N MET A 278 -10.08 10.38 -0.01
CA MET A 278 -9.89 11.06 -1.30
C MET A 278 -11.19 11.36 -2.03
N GLY A 279 -12.33 10.89 -1.52
CA GLY A 279 -13.64 11.06 -2.17
C GLY A 279 -13.95 10.01 -3.24
N LEU A 280 -13.12 8.96 -3.35
CA LEU A 280 -13.44 7.80 -4.19
C LEU A 280 -14.63 7.03 -3.63
N ARG A 281 -15.31 6.27 -4.49
CA ARG A 281 -16.34 5.33 -4.04
C ARG A 281 -15.66 4.09 -3.48
N VAL A 282 -15.99 3.75 -2.23
CA VAL A 282 -15.46 2.60 -1.52
C VAL A 282 -16.61 1.82 -0.89
N THR A 283 -16.75 0.56 -1.27
CA THR A 283 -17.79 -0.33 -0.74
C THR A 283 -17.23 -1.73 -0.52
N ASP A 284 -18.00 -2.57 0.16
CA ASP A 284 -17.83 -4.02 0.08
C ASP A 284 -18.17 -4.53 -1.33
N GLY A 285 -17.97 -5.83 -1.56
CA GLY A 285 -18.34 -6.44 -2.85
C GLY A 285 -19.81 -6.26 -3.23
N LYS A 286 -20.72 -6.07 -2.25
CA LYS A 286 -22.16 -5.93 -2.47
C LYS A 286 -22.61 -4.48 -2.63
N GLY A 287 -21.69 -3.51 -2.61
CA GLY A 287 -22.03 -2.09 -2.70
C GLY A 287 -22.42 -1.46 -1.36
N HIS A 288 -22.27 -2.15 -0.23
CA HIS A 288 -22.51 -1.56 1.09
C HIS A 288 -21.30 -0.78 1.59
N ARG A 289 -21.56 0.22 2.44
CA ARG A 289 -20.48 0.94 3.13
C ARG A 289 -19.73 0.02 4.09
N ILE A 290 -18.41 0.15 4.12
CA ILE A 290 -17.55 -0.56 5.05
C ILE A 290 -17.53 0.20 6.39
N ASN A 291 -17.75 -0.52 7.50
CA ASN A 291 -17.54 0.02 8.84
C ASN A 291 -16.09 -0.21 9.27
N TRP A 292 -15.22 0.77 8.98
CA TRP A 292 -13.79 0.71 9.28
C TRP A 292 -13.50 0.50 10.77
N GLY A 293 -14.21 1.21 11.65
CA GLY A 293 -14.04 1.09 13.10
C GLY A 293 -14.32 -0.34 13.58
N GLN A 294 -15.42 -0.94 13.11
CA GLN A 294 -15.75 -2.32 13.44
C GLN A 294 -14.72 -3.32 12.90
N LEU A 295 -14.23 -3.12 11.67
CA LEU A 295 -13.20 -3.97 11.07
C LEU A 295 -11.90 -3.94 11.89
N ILE A 296 -11.47 -2.73 12.28
CA ILE A 296 -10.27 -2.52 13.09
C ILE A 296 -10.45 -3.08 14.51
N ASP A 297 -11.59 -2.85 15.16
CA ASP A 297 -11.88 -3.38 16.49
C ASP A 297 -11.87 -4.92 16.50
N ALA A 298 -12.43 -5.53 15.46
CA ALA A 298 -12.44 -6.98 15.30
C ALA A 298 -11.01 -7.53 15.11
N SER A 299 -10.12 -6.78 14.45
CA SER A 299 -8.73 -7.18 14.22
C SER A 299 -7.89 -7.38 15.49
N PHE A 300 -8.29 -6.75 16.61
CA PHE A 300 -7.64 -6.99 17.91
C PHE A 300 -7.98 -8.36 18.52
N LYS A 301 -9.02 -9.03 18.01
CA LYS A 301 -9.45 -10.37 18.45
C LYS A 301 -9.04 -11.46 17.47
N ASP A 302 -9.12 -11.17 16.18
CA ASP A 302 -8.81 -12.11 15.11
C ASP A 302 -8.11 -11.38 13.96
N VAL A 303 -6.92 -11.85 13.59
CA VAL A 303 -6.08 -11.21 12.56
C VAL A 303 -6.36 -11.73 11.16
N ASP A 304 -7.08 -12.84 11.02
CA ASP A 304 -7.39 -13.48 9.73
C ASP A 304 -8.69 -12.96 9.10
N ILE A 305 -9.26 -11.88 9.66
CA ILE A 305 -10.42 -11.19 9.12
C ILE A 305 -10.13 -10.70 7.71
N ARG A 306 -11.09 -10.96 6.81
CA ARG A 306 -11.05 -10.49 5.42
C ARG A 306 -12.23 -9.58 5.10
N GLN A 307 -11.97 -8.55 4.32
CA GLN A 307 -12.95 -7.58 3.84
C GLN A 307 -12.94 -7.59 2.30
N THR A 308 -14.09 -7.89 1.69
CA THR A 308 -14.28 -7.66 0.25
C THR A 308 -14.33 -6.17 0.01
N ILE A 309 -13.74 -5.70 -1.08
CA ILE A 309 -13.58 -4.27 -1.29
C ILE A 309 -13.60 -3.92 -2.78
N ALA A 310 -14.29 -2.84 -3.08
CA ALA A 310 -14.34 -2.19 -4.38
C ALA A 310 -14.01 -0.72 -4.20
N ILE A 311 -13.05 -0.20 -4.97
CA ILE A 311 -12.65 1.21 -4.95
C ILE A 311 -12.69 1.75 -6.37
N SER A 312 -13.42 2.84 -6.62
CA SER A 312 -13.51 3.42 -7.97
C SER A 312 -13.56 4.94 -7.99
N ASN A 313 -13.20 5.50 -9.14
CA ASN A 313 -13.41 6.92 -9.49
C ASN A 313 -14.78 7.19 -10.17
N LEU A 314 -15.62 6.16 -10.32
CA LEU A 314 -16.95 6.23 -10.92
C LEU A 314 -17.97 7.00 -10.07
N SER A 315 -19.08 7.42 -10.69
CA SER A 315 -20.25 7.89 -9.92
C SER A 315 -20.83 6.76 -9.07
N GLU A 316 -21.61 7.10 -8.05
CA GLU A 316 -22.24 6.10 -7.17
C GLU A 316 -23.14 5.13 -7.94
N VAL A 317 -23.91 5.65 -8.90
CA VAL A 317 -24.82 4.85 -9.73
C VAL A 317 -24.04 3.87 -10.60
N GLU A 318 -22.96 4.31 -11.24
CA GLU A 318 -22.12 3.46 -12.09
C GLU A 318 -21.35 2.42 -11.28
N HIS A 319 -20.83 2.82 -10.11
CA HIS A 319 -20.16 1.92 -9.18
C HIS A 319 -21.08 0.77 -8.75
N LEU A 320 -22.29 1.09 -8.26
CA LEU A 320 -23.25 0.08 -7.82
C LEU A 320 -23.76 -0.78 -8.98
N LYS A 321 -23.97 -0.18 -10.16
CA LYS A 321 -24.36 -0.91 -11.37
C LYS A 321 -23.29 -1.95 -11.74
N LEU A 322 -22.01 -1.54 -11.77
CA LEU A 322 -20.91 -2.45 -12.08
C LEU A 322 -20.85 -3.62 -11.10
N LEU A 323 -21.00 -3.36 -9.79
CA LEU A 323 -21.04 -4.41 -8.77
C LEU A 323 -22.25 -5.35 -8.89
N SER A 324 -23.42 -4.82 -9.27
CA SER A 324 -24.60 -5.62 -9.54
C SER A 324 -24.42 -6.53 -10.76
N ASP A 325 -23.83 -6.00 -11.83
CA ASP A 325 -23.57 -6.73 -13.08
C ASP A 325 -22.57 -7.87 -12.86
N LEU A 326 -21.69 -7.75 -11.86
CA LEU A 326 -20.71 -8.74 -11.45
C LEU A 326 -21.30 -10.01 -10.81
N LYS A 327 -22.63 -10.10 -10.56
CA LYS A 327 -23.33 -11.30 -10.03
C LYS A 327 -22.56 -12.02 -8.91
N LEU A 328 -21.99 -11.27 -7.96
CA LEU A 328 -21.08 -11.83 -6.97
C LEU A 328 -21.81 -12.83 -6.07
N PRO A 329 -21.24 -14.03 -5.81
CA PRO A 329 -21.85 -14.97 -4.89
C PRO A 329 -21.91 -14.39 -3.48
N ASP A 330 -22.97 -14.69 -2.75
CA ASP A 330 -23.09 -14.34 -1.33
C ASP A 330 -21.91 -14.92 -0.54
N SER A 331 -20.94 -14.08 -0.16
CA SER A 331 -19.98 -14.45 0.87
C SER A 331 -20.45 -13.88 2.21
N PRO A 332 -20.77 -14.71 3.22
CA PRO A 332 -20.75 -14.24 4.59
C PRO A 332 -19.31 -13.86 4.97
N LEU A 333 -19.14 -13.00 5.98
CA LEU A 333 -17.88 -12.84 6.69
C LEU A 333 -17.39 -14.25 7.05
N ARG A 334 -16.29 -14.69 6.42
CA ARG A 334 -15.67 -15.97 6.75
C ARG A 334 -14.60 -15.69 7.79
N THR A 335 -14.89 -16.06 9.04
CA THR A 335 -13.84 -16.52 9.97
C THR A 335 -13.22 -17.77 9.34
N VAL A 336 -11.92 -17.78 9.10
CA VAL A 336 -11.18 -18.98 8.67
C VAL A 336 -10.76 -19.75 9.90
#